data_AF-A0A1V5ZXF2-F1
#
_entry.id   AF-A0A1V5ZXF2-F1
#
_cell.length_a   1.000
_cell.length_b   1.000
_cell.length_c   1.000
_cell.angle_alpha   90.00
_cell.angle_beta   90.00
_cell.angle_gamma   90.00
#
_symmetry.space_group_name_H-M   'P 1'
#
loop_
_entity.id
_entity.type
_entity.pdbx_description
1 polymer ?
#
loop_
_entity_poly.entity_id
_entity_poly.type
_entity_poly.pdbx_seq_one_letter_code
_entity_poly.pdbx_strand_id
1 'polypeptide(L)'
;MENMENIIKVIEEASPSDGYTDEEIKNNFWNSPPPRKGYGRYLLQGKNISAADFAELKKNKEIWYWDRDYLEEMDMFYYTPGWRLDTRGIERLRKSGCAVEIDSIGQQQQRMAEAEELRKKKAIEEAEQRKKNKESYKAEIDEYENWLGNPHWVGDRGDRVGPDENVHIKTIRSANATLANDEYISYYLTSAGYLYSHRHYNFDMWDNIYSSEPAPAHVVEEAKKITEELNRKKEAEEIKRQEAKKKEIFVHLKCPRCGREIYVQKDRAESFKGVRCGKCHTGKKPTAKTTVVFDLVDKVERQNIAEGADIK
;
A
#
# COMPACT_ATOMS: atom_id res chain seq x y z
N MET A 1 -1.76 -21.33 -40.61
CA MET A 1 -2.08 -20.83 -39.26
C MET A 1 -2.13 -22.05 -38.38
N GLU A 2 -1.14 -22.16 -37.50
CA GLU A 2 -0.81 -23.36 -36.74
C GLU A 2 -1.98 -23.79 -35.86
N ASN A 3 -2.41 -25.05 -35.99
CA ASN A 3 -3.30 -25.68 -35.02
C ASN A 3 -2.56 -25.66 -33.69
N MET A 4 -2.93 -24.76 -32.77
CA MET A 4 -2.60 -24.93 -31.37
C MET A 4 -3.16 -26.29 -30.96
N GLU A 5 -2.28 -27.27 -30.82
CA GLU A 5 -2.60 -28.61 -30.34
C GLU A 5 -3.39 -28.45 -29.04
N ASN A 6 -4.52 -29.15 -28.91
CA ASN A 6 -5.32 -29.19 -27.68
C ASN A 6 -4.48 -29.86 -26.59
N ILE A 7 -3.63 -29.08 -25.92
CA ILE A 7 -2.83 -29.54 -24.78
C ILE A 7 -3.73 -29.54 -23.55
N ILE A 8 -4.01 -30.74 -23.05
CA ILE A 8 -4.73 -30.97 -21.81
C ILE A 8 -3.69 -31.12 -20.70
N LYS A 9 -3.72 -30.19 -19.74
CA LYS A 9 -2.84 -30.24 -18.57
C LYS A 9 -3.53 -30.95 -17.42
N VAL A 10 -2.82 -31.87 -16.78
CA VAL A 10 -3.32 -32.58 -15.61
C VAL A 10 -2.25 -32.63 -14.52
N ILE A 11 -2.66 -32.59 -13.25
CA ILE A 11 -1.81 -32.82 -12.09
C ILE A 11 -1.99 -34.27 -11.66
N GLU A 12 -0.90 -35.00 -11.53
CA GLU A 12 -0.95 -36.33 -10.91
C GLU A 12 -1.15 -36.20 -9.39
N GLU A 13 -2.27 -36.71 -8.89
CA GLU A 13 -2.59 -36.77 -7.45
C GLU A 13 -2.21 -38.12 -6.83
N ALA A 14 -2.17 -39.19 -7.66
CA ALA A 14 -1.72 -40.51 -7.26
C ALA A 14 -1.12 -41.24 -8.47
N SER A 15 0.07 -41.81 -8.29
CA SER A 15 0.74 -42.61 -9.32
C SER A 15 0.03 -43.96 -9.50
N PRO A 16 0.00 -44.53 -10.72
CA PRO A 16 -0.44 -45.91 -10.95
C PRO A 16 0.32 -46.96 -10.12
N SER A 17 1.56 -46.68 -9.72
CA SER A 17 2.37 -47.54 -8.84
C SER A 17 1.88 -47.58 -7.40
N ASP A 18 1.21 -46.52 -6.97
CA ASP A 18 0.86 -46.27 -5.56
C ASP A 18 -0.60 -46.68 -5.26
N GLY A 19 -1.25 -47.32 -6.24
CA GLY A 19 -2.64 -47.76 -6.11
C GLY A 19 -2.79 -49.02 -5.26
N TYR A 20 -3.97 -49.17 -4.68
CA TYR A 20 -4.35 -50.25 -3.80
C TYR A 20 -5.01 -51.40 -4.57
N THR A 21 -4.77 -52.63 -4.12
CA THR A 21 -5.50 -53.82 -4.59
C THR A 21 -6.96 -53.75 -4.15
N ASP A 22 -7.88 -54.39 -4.89
CA ASP A 22 -9.30 -54.37 -4.54
C ASP A 22 -9.59 -54.89 -3.11
N GLU A 23 -8.73 -55.76 -2.57
CA GLU A 23 -8.79 -56.24 -1.18
C GLU A 23 -8.36 -55.17 -0.17
N GLU A 24 -7.28 -54.43 -0.44
CA GLU A 24 -6.85 -53.29 0.38
C GLU A 24 -7.88 -52.15 0.35
N ILE A 25 -8.53 -51.93 -0.79
CA ILE A 25 -9.61 -50.95 -0.93
C ILE A 25 -10.79 -51.30 -0.01
N LYS A 26 -11.24 -52.56 -0.05
CA LYS A 26 -12.35 -53.02 0.80
C LYS A 26 -12.03 -52.98 2.29
N ASN A 27 -10.78 -53.21 2.66
CA ASN A 27 -10.37 -53.34 4.06
C ASN A 27 -9.96 -52.00 4.70
N ASN A 28 -9.43 -51.05 3.91
CA ASN A 28 -8.80 -49.84 4.46
C ASN A 28 -9.46 -48.52 4.01
N PHE A 29 -10.37 -48.53 3.03
CA PHE A 29 -10.96 -47.30 2.49
C PHE A 29 -12.48 -47.30 2.62
N TRP A 30 -12.96 -46.47 3.54
CA TRP A 30 -14.39 -46.28 3.83
C TRP A 30 -14.98 -45.06 3.10
N ASN A 31 -14.17 -44.02 2.82
CA ASN A 31 -14.64 -42.68 2.40
C ASN A 31 -13.87 -42.06 1.23
N SER A 32 -13.35 -42.83 0.27
CA SER A 32 -12.89 -42.29 -1.02
C SER A 32 -12.74 -43.47 -1.97
N PRO A 33 -12.88 -43.34 -3.31
CA PRO A 33 -12.37 -44.36 -4.21
C PRO A 33 -10.84 -44.22 -4.25
N PRO A 34 -10.08 -45.06 -3.52
CA PRO A 34 -8.63 -45.05 -3.61
C PRO A 34 -8.20 -45.36 -5.06
N PRO A 35 -7.05 -44.81 -5.50
CA PRO A 35 -6.48 -45.18 -6.78
C PRO A 35 -6.28 -46.70 -6.79
N ARG A 36 -6.83 -47.37 -7.80
CA ARG A 36 -6.65 -48.82 -7.96
C ARG A 36 -5.22 -49.07 -8.41
N LYS A 37 -4.63 -50.17 -7.97
CA LYS A 37 -3.31 -50.58 -8.45
C LYS A 37 -3.29 -50.66 -9.98
N GLY A 38 -2.34 -49.98 -10.60
CA GLY A 38 -2.27 -49.83 -12.06
C GLY A 38 -3.08 -48.66 -12.65
N TYR A 39 -3.80 -47.90 -11.83
CA TYR A 39 -4.57 -46.72 -12.24
C TYR A 39 -4.20 -45.51 -11.38
N GLY A 40 -3.59 -44.51 -12.02
CA GLY A 40 -3.33 -43.20 -11.43
C GLY A 40 -4.60 -42.35 -11.36
N ARG A 41 -4.52 -41.29 -10.55
CA ARG A 41 -5.56 -40.26 -10.43
C ARG A 41 -4.98 -38.91 -10.84
N TYR A 42 -5.68 -38.22 -11.74
CA TYR A 42 -5.19 -37.00 -12.35
C TYR A 42 -6.23 -35.89 -12.24
N LEU A 43 -5.89 -34.77 -11.61
CA LEU A 43 -6.73 -33.58 -11.57
C LEU A 43 -6.57 -32.77 -12.87
N LEU A 44 -7.67 -32.53 -13.56
CA LEU A 44 -7.70 -31.70 -14.76
C LEU A 44 -7.45 -30.23 -14.42
N GLN A 45 -6.46 -29.63 -15.09
CA GLN A 45 -6.23 -28.20 -15.03
C GLN A 45 -6.91 -27.47 -16.21
N GLY A 46 -7.85 -26.57 -15.89
CA GLY A 46 -8.53 -25.75 -16.87
C GLY A 46 -9.67 -26.46 -17.62
N LYS A 47 -10.09 -25.89 -18.75
CA LYS A 47 -11.23 -26.35 -19.58
C LYS A 47 -10.78 -26.73 -20.99
N ASN A 48 -9.70 -27.49 -21.11
CA ASN A 48 -9.07 -27.79 -22.40
C ASN A 48 -9.56 -29.09 -23.06
N ILE A 49 -10.66 -29.67 -22.56
CA ILE A 49 -11.27 -30.87 -23.14
C ILE A 49 -12.44 -30.46 -24.02
N SER A 50 -12.54 -31.02 -25.23
CA SER A 50 -13.68 -30.77 -26.12
C SER A 50 -14.97 -31.33 -25.50
N ALA A 51 -16.12 -30.75 -25.84
CA ALA A 51 -17.41 -31.24 -25.33
C ALA A 51 -17.70 -32.71 -25.73
N ALA A 52 -17.21 -33.13 -26.89
CA ALA A 52 -17.37 -34.50 -27.39
C ALA A 52 -16.51 -35.49 -26.57
N ASP A 53 -15.22 -35.20 -26.40
CA ASP A 53 -14.31 -36.02 -25.58
C ASP A 53 -14.80 -36.10 -24.13
N PHE A 54 -15.26 -34.98 -23.58
CA PHE A 54 -15.80 -34.91 -22.23
C PHE A 54 -17.06 -35.79 -22.06
N ALA A 55 -17.98 -35.74 -23.02
CA ALA A 55 -19.18 -36.58 -23.01
C ALA A 55 -18.83 -38.08 -23.11
N GLU A 56 -17.83 -38.43 -23.92
CA GLU A 56 -17.35 -39.80 -24.05
C GLU A 56 -16.71 -40.30 -22.74
N LEU A 57 -15.83 -39.52 -22.11
CA LEU A 57 -15.22 -39.85 -20.82
C LEU A 57 -16.29 -40.05 -19.72
N LYS A 58 -17.32 -39.19 -19.70
CA LYS A 58 -18.43 -39.31 -18.75
C LYS A 58 -19.26 -40.58 -18.99
N LYS A 59 -19.53 -40.93 -20.25
CA LYS A 59 -20.24 -42.17 -20.62
C LYS A 59 -19.49 -43.42 -20.15
N ASN A 60 -18.16 -43.41 -20.24
CA ASN A 60 -17.31 -44.53 -19.83
C ASN A 60 -16.96 -44.54 -18.33
N LYS A 61 -17.44 -43.56 -17.55
CA LYS A 61 -17.13 -43.43 -16.12
C LYS A 61 -15.62 -43.33 -15.84
N GLU A 62 -14.93 -42.54 -16.67
CA GLU A 62 -13.48 -42.31 -16.58
C GLU A 62 -13.14 -40.89 -16.09
N ILE A 63 -14.17 -40.04 -15.95
CA ILE A 63 -14.06 -38.68 -15.43
C ILE A 63 -15.10 -38.41 -14.34
N TRP A 64 -14.68 -37.75 -13.27
CA TRP A 64 -15.49 -37.51 -12.07
C TRP A 64 -15.30 -36.07 -11.59
N TYR A 65 -16.34 -35.43 -11.09
CA TYR A 65 -16.19 -34.14 -10.41
C TYR A 65 -16.26 -34.36 -8.91
N TRP A 66 -15.28 -33.84 -8.18
CA TRP A 66 -15.41 -33.71 -6.72
C TRP A 66 -15.56 -32.22 -6.42
N ASP A 67 -16.75 -31.85 -5.94
CA ASP A 67 -17.02 -30.54 -5.39
C ASP A 67 -16.51 -30.46 -3.94
N ARG A 68 -16.72 -29.30 -3.29
CA ARG A 68 -16.28 -29.12 -1.91
C ARG A 68 -17.04 -30.04 -0.95
N ASP A 69 -18.35 -30.12 -1.10
CA ASP A 69 -19.22 -30.92 -0.21
C ASP A 69 -18.81 -32.40 -0.25
N TYR A 70 -18.59 -32.96 -1.45
CA TYR A 70 -18.08 -34.32 -1.62
C TYR A 70 -16.69 -34.50 -1.01
N LEU A 71 -15.79 -33.52 -1.14
CA LEU A 71 -14.46 -33.60 -0.52
C LEU A 71 -14.54 -33.59 1.01
N GLU A 72 -15.46 -32.82 1.59
CA GLU A 72 -15.70 -32.75 3.03
C GLU A 72 -16.33 -34.04 3.57
N GLU A 73 -17.34 -34.60 2.88
CA GLU A 73 -17.94 -35.90 3.22
C GLU A 73 -16.92 -37.05 3.24
N MET A 74 -15.87 -36.91 2.42
CA MET A 74 -14.83 -37.90 2.22
C MET A 74 -13.57 -37.65 3.08
N ASP A 75 -13.61 -36.69 4.01
CA ASP A 75 -12.47 -36.24 4.86
C ASP A 75 -11.22 -35.79 4.05
N MET A 76 -11.41 -35.32 2.83
CA MET A 76 -10.35 -34.91 1.89
C MET A 76 -10.21 -33.38 1.82
N PHE A 77 -10.26 -32.69 2.96
CA PHE A 77 -10.27 -31.22 3.08
C PHE A 77 -9.09 -30.50 2.41
N TYR A 78 -7.96 -31.20 2.22
CA TYR A 78 -6.74 -30.63 1.62
C TYR A 78 -6.72 -30.72 0.09
N TYR A 79 -7.68 -31.42 -0.53
CA TYR A 79 -7.77 -31.54 -1.99
C TYR A 79 -8.54 -30.36 -2.59
N THR A 80 -8.21 -30.02 -3.85
CA THR A 80 -8.84 -28.89 -4.55
C THR A 80 -10.07 -29.37 -5.33
N PRO A 81 -11.26 -28.75 -5.23
CA PRO A 81 -12.42 -29.12 -6.05
C PRO A 81 -12.13 -29.09 -7.56
N GLY A 82 -12.70 -30.01 -8.35
CA GLY A 82 -12.29 -30.17 -9.75
C GLY A 82 -12.64 -31.50 -10.42
N TRP A 83 -12.33 -31.59 -11.72
CA TRP A 83 -12.52 -32.80 -12.52
C TRP A 83 -11.31 -33.72 -12.41
N ARG A 84 -11.54 -35.00 -12.14
CA ARG A 84 -10.52 -36.05 -12.03
C ARG A 84 -10.67 -37.05 -13.15
N LEU A 85 -9.54 -37.51 -13.66
CA LEU A 85 -9.41 -38.57 -14.65
C LEU A 85 -8.68 -39.76 -14.01
N ASP A 86 -9.07 -40.97 -14.38
CA ASP A 86 -8.24 -42.15 -14.16
C ASP A 86 -7.27 -42.35 -15.35
N THR A 87 -6.36 -43.33 -15.24
CA THR A 87 -5.43 -43.67 -16.33
C THR A 87 -6.14 -43.98 -17.66
N ARG A 88 -7.34 -44.58 -17.64
CA ARG A 88 -8.09 -44.89 -18.87
C ARG A 88 -8.59 -43.62 -19.54
N GLY A 89 -9.05 -42.65 -18.75
CA GLY A 89 -9.42 -41.34 -19.25
C GLY A 89 -8.25 -40.62 -19.93
N ILE A 90 -7.06 -40.67 -19.33
CA ILE A 90 -5.83 -40.13 -19.94
C ILE A 90 -5.51 -40.83 -21.26
N GLU A 91 -5.54 -42.17 -21.28
CA GLU A 91 -5.29 -42.94 -22.50
C GLU A 91 -6.30 -42.67 -23.61
N ARG A 92 -7.58 -42.48 -23.25
CA ARG A 92 -8.64 -42.15 -24.20
C ARG A 92 -8.42 -40.77 -24.83
N LEU A 93 -8.07 -39.77 -24.02
CA LEU A 93 -7.73 -38.43 -24.51
C LEU A 93 -6.53 -38.46 -25.47
N ARG A 94 -5.51 -39.27 -25.17
CA ARG A 94 -4.38 -39.48 -26.09
C ARG A 94 -4.83 -40.14 -27.40
N LYS A 95 -5.72 -41.14 -27.33
CA LYS A 95 -6.27 -41.83 -28.52
C LYS A 95 -7.15 -40.93 -29.38
N SER A 96 -7.83 -39.94 -28.79
CA SER A 96 -8.60 -38.94 -29.56
C SER A 96 -7.72 -37.84 -30.18
N GLY A 97 -6.40 -37.92 -30.00
CA GLY A 97 -5.43 -36.99 -30.61
C GLY A 97 -5.09 -35.78 -29.74
N CYS A 98 -5.48 -35.78 -28.45
CA CYS A 98 -5.10 -34.70 -27.54
C CYS A 98 -3.67 -34.90 -27.01
N ALA A 99 -2.88 -33.84 -26.96
CA ALA A 99 -1.61 -33.84 -26.25
C ALA A 99 -1.88 -33.71 -24.74
N VAL A 100 -1.45 -34.68 -23.93
CA VAL A 100 -1.68 -34.65 -22.47
C VAL A 100 -0.37 -34.41 -21.73
N GLU A 101 -0.26 -33.25 -21.10
CA GLU A 101 0.86 -32.86 -20.25
C GLU A 101 0.54 -33.21 -18.79
N ILE A 102 1.31 -34.14 -18.21
CA ILE A 102 1.13 -34.59 -16.84
C ILE A 102 2.20 -33.93 -15.97
N ASP A 103 1.76 -33.15 -14.99
CA ASP A 103 2.60 -32.64 -13.91
C ASP A 103 2.72 -33.73 -12.83
N SER A 104 3.81 -34.50 -12.90
CA SER A 104 3.98 -35.69 -12.06
C SER A 104 4.25 -35.33 -10.59
N ILE A 105 3.98 -36.27 -9.69
CA ILE A 105 4.26 -36.07 -8.25
C ILE A 105 5.74 -35.72 -8.03
N GLY A 106 6.66 -36.37 -8.75
CA GLY A 106 8.09 -36.09 -8.66
C GLY A 106 8.45 -34.65 -9.09
N GLN A 107 7.84 -34.14 -10.16
CA GLN A 107 8.05 -32.76 -10.60
C GLN A 107 7.50 -31.75 -9.60
N GLN A 108 6.33 -32.03 -9.00
CA GLN A 108 5.75 -31.21 -7.95
C GLN A 108 6.66 -31.17 -6.70
N GLN A 109 7.15 -32.32 -6.25
CA GLN A 109 8.07 -32.44 -5.12
C GLN A 109 9.38 -31.69 -5.36
N GLN A 110 9.94 -31.78 -6.58
CA GLN A 110 11.15 -31.04 -6.94
C GLN A 110 10.93 -29.52 -6.86
N ARG A 111 9.84 -29.00 -7.44
CA ARG A 111 9.54 -27.56 -7.37
C ARG A 111 9.30 -27.09 -5.93
N MET A 112 8.66 -27.91 -5.10
CA MET A 112 8.51 -27.61 -3.67
C MET A 112 9.85 -27.53 -2.95
N ALA A 113 10.75 -28.48 -3.21
CA ALA A 113 12.09 -28.49 -2.62
C ALA A 113 12.92 -27.27 -3.07
N GLU A 114 12.90 -26.93 -4.35
CA GLU A 114 13.57 -25.74 -4.90
C GLU A 114 13.00 -24.44 -4.29
N ALA A 115 11.67 -24.36 -4.14
CA ALA A 115 11.01 -23.22 -3.50
C ALA A 115 11.37 -23.10 -2.01
N GLU A 116 11.48 -24.22 -1.30
CA GLU A 116 11.92 -24.25 0.11
C GLU A 116 13.38 -23.81 0.24
N GLU A 117 14.27 -24.31 -0.62
CA GLU A 117 15.68 -23.92 -0.63
C GLU A 117 15.84 -22.41 -0.90
N LEU A 118 15.10 -21.88 -1.88
CA LEU A 118 15.10 -20.45 -2.18
C LEU A 118 14.58 -19.62 -1.00
N ARG A 119 13.53 -20.08 -0.32
CA ARG A 119 13.02 -19.41 0.90
C ARG A 119 14.07 -19.40 2.01
N LYS A 120 14.78 -20.51 2.23
CA LYS A 120 15.87 -20.59 3.22
C LYS A 120 17.00 -19.63 2.87
N LYS A 121 17.44 -19.58 1.61
CA LYS A 121 18.47 -18.64 1.15
C LYS A 121 18.07 -17.18 1.38
N LYS A 122 16.86 -16.79 0.95
CA LYS A 122 16.35 -15.43 1.17
C LYS A 122 16.27 -15.07 2.66
N ALA A 123 15.83 -16.00 3.51
CA ALA A 123 15.76 -15.76 4.95
C ALA A 123 17.14 -15.51 5.57
N ILE A 124 18.18 -16.21 5.10
CA ILE A 124 19.57 -15.99 5.54
C ILE A 124 20.06 -14.60 5.08
N GLU A 125 19.87 -14.26 3.81
CA GLU A 125 20.27 -12.96 3.25
C GLU A 125 19.59 -11.79 3.97
N GLU A 126 18.29 -11.90 4.24
CA GLU A 126 17.54 -10.90 5.01
C GLU A 126 18.07 -10.76 6.44
N ALA A 127 18.41 -11.86 7.10
CA ALA A 127 18.97 -11.84 8.46
C ALA A 127 20.36 -11.16 8.50
N GLU A 128 21.22 -11.47 7.53
CA GLU A 128 22.53 -10.84 7.40
C GLU A 128 22.41 -9.34 7.12
N GLN A 129 21.50 -8.94 6.22
CA GLN A 129 21.28 -7.54 5.90
C GLN A 129 20.76 -6.77 7.13
N ARG A 130 19.82 -7.35 7.89
CA ARG A 130 19.32 -6.75 9.14
C ARG A 130 20.43 -6.52 10.15
N LYS A 131 21.37 -7.47 10.27
CA LYS A 131 22.53 -7.34 11.15
C LYS A 131 23.43 -6.16 10.72
N LYS A 132 23.79 -6.08 9.43
CA LYS A 132 24.59 -4.97 8.88
C LYS A 132 23.91 -3.62 9.10
N ASN A 133 22.61 -3.54 8.84
CA ASN A 133 21.83 -2.32 9.07
C ASN A 133 21.86 -1.90 10.55
N LYS A 134 21.77 -2.84 11.49
CA LYS A 134 21.84 -2.57 12.93
C LYS A 134 23.22 -2.09 13.36
N GLU A 135 24.29 -2.66 12.82
CA GLU A 135 25.67 -2.23 13.07
C GLU A 135 25.92 -0.83 12.52
N SER A 136 25.47 -0.54 11.30
CA SER A 136 25.55 0.79 10.70
C SER A 136 24.76 1.83 11.48
N TYR A 137 23.55 1.49 11.93
CA TYR A 137 22.71 2.39 12.73
C TYR A 137 23.39 2.76 14.06
N LYS A 138 23.97 1.77 14.75
CA LYS A 138 24.74 2.02 15.97
C LYS A 138 25.98 2.89 15.71
N ALA A 139 26.72 2.60 14.64
CA ALA A 139 27.90 3.39 14.29
C ALA A 139 27.55 4.86 14.00
N GLU A 140 26.44 5.12 13.30
CA GLU A 140 25.99 6.49 13.03
C GLU A 140 25.55 7.21 14.31
N ILE A 141 24.89 6.50 15.23
CA ILE A 141 24.56 7.03 16.55
C ILE A 141 25.83 7.39 17.31
N ASP A 142 26.78 6.46 17.40
CA ASP A 142 28.02 6.67 18.14
C ASP A 142 28.83 7.84 17.55
N GLU A 143 28.94 7.93 16.22
CA GLU A 143 29.60 9.05 15.54
C GLU A 143 28.92 10.38 15.87
N TYR A 144 27.59 10.42 15.85
CA TYR A 144 26.85 11.63 16.12
C TYR A 144 26.86 12.02 17.61
N GLU A 145 26.75 11.07 18.53
CA GLU A 145 26.89 11.34 19.96
C GLU A 145 28.30 11.81 20.31
N ASN A 146 29.34 11.33 19.62
CA ASN A 146 30.69 11.90 19.71
C ASN A 146 30.73 13.36 19.26
N TRP A 147 30.08 13.69 18.12
CA TRP A 147 29.97 15.09 17.67
C TRP A 147 29.20 15.95 18.69
N LEU A 148 28.20 15.40 19.37
CA LEU A 148 27.47 16.07 20.47
C LEU A 148 28.29 16.22 21.76
N GLY A 149 29.54 15.74 21.80
CA GLY A 149 30.41 15.81 22.98
C GLY A 149 30.24 14.66 23.97
N ASN A 150 29.72 13.51 23.52
CA ASN A 150 29.43 12.32 24.33
C ASN A 150 28.58 12.64 25.58
N PRO A 151 27.34 13.14 25.38
CA PRO A 151 26.48 13.51 26.49
C PRO A 151 26.21 12.32 27.41
N HIS A 152 26.31 12.55 28.71
CA HIS A 152 25.80 11.60 29.70
C HIS A 152 24.29 11.78 29.85
N TRP A 153 23.54 10.73 29.49
CA TRP A 153 22.09 10.79 29.44
C TRP A 153 21.43 10.48 30.79
N VAL A 154 20.48 11.32 31.20
CA VAL A 154 19.70 11.19 32.43
C VAL A 154 18.20 11.28 32.13
N GLY A 155 17.38 10.66 32.98
CA GLY A 155 15.93 10.76 32.88
C GLY A 155 15.42 12.19 33.13
N ASP A 156 14.15 12.42 32.79
CA ASP A 156 13.52 13.74 32.85
C ASP A 156 13.59 14.37 34.25
N ARG A 157 14.08 15.61 34.27
CA ARG A 157 13.99 16.54 35.38
C ARG A 157 13.59 17.87 34.74
N GLY A 158 12.45 18.42 35.15
CA GLY A 158 11.81 19.56 34.48
C GLY A 158 12.64 20.86 34.39
N ASP A 159 13.76 20.95 35.11
CA ASP A 159 14.75 22.03 35.00
C ASP A 159 15.47 22.08 33.64
N ARG A 160 15.40 21.02 32.83
CA ARG A 160 16.11 20.90 31.54
C ARG A 160 15.27 21.26 30.31
N VAL A 161 13.96 21.42 30.47
CA VAL A 161 13.01 21.58 29.35
C VAL A 161 12.95 23.04 28.86
N GLY A 162 13.18 24.01 29.75
CA GLY A 162 13.10 25.44 29.42
C GLY A 162 11.69 25.89 28.98
N PRO A 163 11.46 27.20 28.77
CA PRO A 163 10.14 27.73 28.48
C PRO A 163 9.73 27.69 27.00
N ASP A 164 10.70 27.65 26.09
CA ASP A 164 10.47 27.72 24.64
C ASP A 164 10.58 26.35 23.96
N GLU A 165 10.09 26.27 22.71
CA GLU A 165 10.15 25.05 21.89
C GLU A 165 11.59 24.58 21.66
N ASN A 166 11.76 23.25 21.68
CA ASN A 166 13.05 22.62 21.40
C ASN A 166 13.40 22.74 19.91
N VAL A 167 14.67 23.02 19.62
CA VAL A 167 15.17 23.05 18.23
C VAL A 167 15.57 21.63 17.82
N HIS A 168 14.94 21.09 16.78
CA HIS A 168 15.33 19.80 16.20
C HIS A 168 16.69 19.91 15.52
N ILE A 169 17.65 19.07 15.92
CA ILE A 169 19.01 19.08 15.37
C ILE A 169 19.18 17.97 14.32
N LYS A 170 18.87 16.72 14.67
CA LYS A 170 19.04 15.56 13.78
C LYS A 170 18.12 14.42 14.16
N THR A 171 17.71 13.64 13.17
CA THR A 171 17.12 12.30 13.36
C THR A 171 17.99 11.27 12.64
N ILE A 172 18.31 10.19 13.33
CA ILE A 172 18.97 9.01 12.76
C ILE A 172 17.94 7.89 12.78
N ARG A 173 17.66 7.28 11.62
CA ARG A 173 16.64 6.25 11.46
C ARG A 173 17.28 4.94 11.04
N SER A 174 16.89 3.85 11.68
CA SER A 174 17.36 2.52 11.32
C SER A 174 16.84 2.13 9.94
N ALA A 175 17.70 1.56 9.10
CA ALA A 175 17.29 0.98 7.82
C ALA A 175 16.38 -0.27 8.00
N ASN A 176 16.27 -0.79 9.23
CA ASN A 176 15.30 -1.84 9.58
C ASN A 176 13.96 -1.28 10.05
N ALA A 177 13.82 0.05 10.20
CA ALA A 177 12.57 0.66 10.61
C ALA A 177 11.48 0.36 9.58
N THR A 178 10.33 -0.12 10.08
CA THR A 178 9.12 -0.33 9.28
C THR A 178 8.01 0.54 9.83
N LEU A 179 6.87 0.55 9.15
CA LEU A 179 5.64 1.16 9.68
C LEU A 179 5.23 0.60 11.05
N ALA A 180 5.69 -0.60 11.42
CA ALA A 180 5.34 -1.24 12.68
C ALA A 180 6.37 -0.99 13.79
N ASN A 181 7.67 -0.87 13.50
CA ASN A 181 8.69 -0.81 14.57
C ASN A 181 9.35 0.56 14.74
N ASP A 182 9.11 1.50 13.80
CA ASP A 182 9.62 2.89 13.74
C ASP A 182 10.90 3.13 14.56
N GLU A 183 12.00 2.46 14.21
CA GLU A 183 13.25 2.52 15.00
C GLU A 183 14.07 3.76 14.58
N TYR A 184 14.13 4.76 15.46
CA TYR A 184 14.89 5.99 15.23
C TYR A 184 15.30 6.67 16.54
N ILE A 185 16.26 7.59 16.46
CA ILE A 185 16.62 8.52 17.52
C ILE A 185 16.58 9.95 16.98
N SER A 186 15.94 10.85 17.71
CA SER A 186 15.89 12.27 17.38
C SER A 186 16.53 13.08 18.49
N TYR A 187 17.35 14.04 18.10
CA TYR A 187 18.10 14.92 18.98
C TYR A 187 17.60 16.35 18.82
N TYR A 188 17.47 17.03 19.96
CA TYR A 188 17.01 18.40 20.03
C TYR A 188 17.86 19.20 21.01
N LEU A 189 17.93 20.51 20.80
CA LEU A 189 18.42 21.46 21.79
C LEU A 189 17.22 22.06 22.53
N THR A 190 17.20 21.94 23.86
CA THR A 190 16.18 22.59 24.68
C THR A 190 16.46 24.07 24.84
N SER A 191 15.44 24.86 25.14
CA SER A 191 15.58 26.29 25.40
C SER A 191 16.39 26.59 26.67
N ALA A 192 16.49 25.64 27.60
CA ALA A 192 17.41 25.70 28.75
C ALA A 192 18.87 25.38 28.39
N GLY A 193 19.16 25.04 27.12
CA GLY A 193 20.51 24.77 26.63
C GLY A 193 21.01 23.34 26.86
N TYR A 194 20.12 22.38 27.10
CA TYR A 194 20.46 20.96 27.25
C TYR A 194 20.13 20.16 25.98
N LEU A 195 20.79 19.03 25.77
CA LEU A 195 20.42 18.11 24.71
C LEU A 195 19.27 17.24 25.18
N TYR A 196 18.27 17.08 24.33
CA TYR A 196 17.15 16.16 24.51
C TYR A 196 17.21 15.09 23.43
N SER A 197 17.02 13.83 23.82
CA SER A 197 16.96 12.68 22.92
C SER A 197 15.62 11.96 23.08
N HIS A 198 14.90 11.85 21.97
CA HIS A 198 13.73 10.99 21.82
C HIS A 198 14.16 9.70 21.11
N ARG A 199 14.13 8.58 21.82
CA ARG A 199 14.61 7.28 21.33
C ARG A 199 13.43 6.36 21.14
N HIS A 200 13.19 5.91 19.91
CA HIS A 200 12.16 4.93 19.59
C HIS A 200 12.84 3.64 19.11
N TYR A 201 12.61 2.54 19.83
CA TYR A 201 13.34 1.28 19.58
C TYR A 201 12.44 0.09 19.27
N ASN A 202 11.11 0.25 19.37
CA ASN A 202 10.12 -0.69 18.86
C ASN A 202 8.72 -0.07 18.85
N PHE A 203 7.71 -0.78 18.36
CA PHE A 203 6.31 -0.37 18.45
C PHE A 203 5.94 0.06 19.88
N ASP A 204 5.54 1.32 20.03
CA ASP A 204 5.09 1.91 21.31
C ASP A 204 6.13 1.84 22.45
N MET A 205 7.42 1.71 22.10
CA MET A 205 8.52 1.73 23.07
C MET A 205 9.48 2.88 22.77
N TRP A 206 9.46 3.88 23.65
CA TRP A 206 10.33 5.04 23.57
C TRP A 206 10.87 5.45 24.93
N ASP A 207 12.03 6.12 24.89
CA ASP A 207 12.61 6.79 26.05
C ASP A 207 12.91 8.25 25.70
N ASN A 208 12.62 9.12 26.67
CA ASN A 208 12.87 10.56 26.64
C ASN A 208 13.94 10.88 27.67
N ILE A 209 15.11 11.30 27.22
CA ILE A 209 16.27 11.53 28.07
C ILE A 209 16.95 12.84 27.72
N TYR A 210 17.65 13.40 28.69
CA TYR A 210 18.34 14.67 28.57
C TYR A 210 19.82 14.51 28.89
N SER A 211 20.67 15.40 28.37
CA SER A 211 22.05 15.47 28.84
C SER A 211 22.10 15.95 30.29
N SER A 212 23.05 15.41 31.07
CA SER A 212 23.32 15.88 32.42
C SER A 212 23.96 17.27 32.43
N GLU A 213 24.72 17.57 31.38
CA GLU A 213 25.46 18.82 31.18
C GLU A 213 24.84 19.65 30.03
N PRO A 214 25.03 20.98 30.04
CA PRO A 214 24.64 21.83 28.92
C PRO A 214 25.28 21.41 27.60
N ALA A 215 24.60 21.68 26.50
CA ALA A 215 25.09 21.36 25.16
C ALA A 215 26.40 22.11 24.85
N PRO A 216 27.34 21.48 24.14
CA PRO A 216 28.55 22.16 23.69
C PRO A 216 28.24 23.38 22.80
N ALA A 217 29.14 24.37 22.83
CA ALA A 217 28.96 25.64 22.13
C ALA A 217 28.73 25.48 20.61
N HIS A 218 29.39 24.52 19.96
CA HIS A 218 29.22 24.28 18.53
C HIS A 218 27.82 23.72 18.20
N VAL A 219 27.22 22.94 19.10
CA VAL A 219 25.85 22.43 18.93
C VAL A 219 24.84 23.56 19.08
N VAL A 220 25.06 24.45 20.06
CA VAL A 220 24.23 25.65 20.25
C VAL A 220 24.29 26.56 19.01
N GLU A 221 25.48 26.74 18.45
CA GLU A 221 25.65 27.56 17.24
C GLU A 221 24.97 26.94 16.01
N GLU A 222 25.02 25.60 15.88
CA GLU A 222 24.31 24.91 14.81
C GLU A 222 22.79 25.05 14.95
N ALA A 223 22.26 24.92 16.18
CA ALA A 223 20.84 25.12 16.45
C ALA A 223 20.35 26.54 16.10
N LYS A 224 21.18 27.57 16.31
CA LYS A 224 20.86 28.93 15.87
C LYS A 224 20.73 29.03 14.37
N LYS A 225 21.67 28.45 13.60
CA LYS A 225 21.60 28.44 12.12
C LYS A 225 20.32 27.74 11.63
N ILE A 226 19.98 26.60 12.23
CA ILE A 226 18.75 25.87 11.91
C ILE A 226 17.53 26.77 12.17
N THR A 227 17.50 27.44 13.32
CA THR A 227 16.40 28.35 13.69
C THR A 227 16.29 29.53 12.73
N GLU A 228 17.40 30.14 12.34
CA GLU A 228 17.43 31.22 11.34
C GLU A 228 16.91 30.76 9.98
N GLU A 229 17.29 29.56 9.54
CA GLU A 229 16.80 29.00 8.28
C GLU A 229 15.28 28.72 8.33
N LEU A 230 14.80 28.15 9.44
CA LEU A 230 13.37 27.91 9.65
C LEU A 230 12.57 29.23 9.66
N ASN A 231 13.09 30.28 10.30
CA ASN A 231 12.45 31.59 10.31
C ASN A 231 12.40 32.21 8.91
N ARG A 232 13.50 32.14 8.14
CA ARG A 232 13.52 32.59 6.74
C ARG A 232 12.50 31.85 5.88
N LYS A 233 12.36 30.52 6.06
CA LYS A 233 11.35 29.72 5.35
C LYS A 233 9.93 30.16 5.73
N LYS A 234 9.65 30.33 7.03
CA LYS A 234 8.35 30.81 7.52
C LYS A 234 8.02 32.20 6.97
N GLU A 235 8.96 33.13 6.97
CA GLU A 235 8.79 34.47 6.39
C GLU A 235 8.51 34.40 4.89
N ALA A 236 9.26 33.59 4.15
CA ALA A 236 9.04 33.41 2.71
C ALA A 236 7.67 32.79 2.39
N GLU A 237 7.21 31.82 3.20
CA GLU A 237 5.87 31.26 3.09
C GLU A 237 4.78 32.27 3.45
N GLU A 238 5.01 33.11 4.47
CA GLU A 238 4.09 34.18 4.81
C GLU A 238 4.00 35.22 3.70
N ILE A 239 5.12 35.63 3.11
CA ILE A 239 5.15 36.51 1.93
C ILE A 239 4.36 35.89 0.79
N LYS A 240 4.61 34.61 0.45
CA LYS A 240 3.84 33.89 -0.58
C LYS A 240 2.35 33.86 -0.26
N ARG A 241 1.98 33.64 1.00
CA ARG A 241 0.58 33.63 1.46
C ARG A 241 -0.05 35.01 1.35
N GLN A 242 0.68 36.06 1.69
CA GLN A 242 0.23 37.44 1.54
C GLN A 242 0.13 37.85 0.07
N GLU A 243 1.06 37.45 -0.79
CA GLU A 243 0.98 37.66 -2.24
C GLU A 243 -0.18 36.89 -2.88
N ALA A 244 -0.45 35.67 -2.42
CA ALA A 244 -1.63 34.91 -2.84
C ALA A 244 -2.92 35.62 -2.44
N LYS A 245 -2.98 36.19 -1.24
CA LYS A 245 -4.11 37.03 -0.79
C LYS A 245 -4.24 38.32 -1.63
N LYS A 246 -3.13 39.03 -1.88
CA LYS A 246 -3.12 40.26 -2.71
C LYS A 246 -3.54 40.04 -4.17
N LYS A 247 -3.46 38.80 -4.66
CA LYS A 247 -3.93 38.42 -6.01
C LYS A 247 -5.44 38.12 -6.06
N GLU A 248 -6.16 38.16 -4.94
CA GLU A 248 -7.62 38.02 -4.94
C GLU A 248 -8.28 39.30 -5.49
N ILE A 249 -8.38 39.39 -6.82
CA ILE A 249 -9.09 40.49 -7.48
C ILE A 249 -10.59 40.28 -7.27
N PHE A 250 -11.29 41.25 -6.68
CA PHE A 250 -12.76 41.23 -6.59
C PHE A 250 -13.36 42.08 -7.70
N VAL A 251 -14.33 41.52 -8.41
CA VAL A 251 -15.14 42.22 -9.41
C VAL A 251 -16.37 42.78 -8.73
N HIS A 252 -16.57 44.09 -8.86
CA HIS A 252 -17.79 44.77 -8.43
C HIS A 252 -18.84 44.68 -9.52
N LEU A 253 -20.01 44.15 -9.17
CA LEU A 253 -21.11 43.92 -10.09
C LEU A 253 -22.39 44.52 -9.49
N LYS A 254 -23.14 45.26 -10.29
CA LYS A 254 -24.47 45.75 -9.89
C LYS A 254 -25.56 44.84 -10.42
N CYS A 255 -26.43 44.33 -9.56
CA CYS A 255 -27.56 43.52 -9.99
C CYS A 255 -28.53 44.38 -10.81
N PRO A 256 -28.81 44.03 -12.08
CA PRO A 256 -29.69 44.84 -12.93
C PRO A 256 -31.15 44.85 -12.45
N ARG A 257 -31.54 43.88 -11.61
CA ARG A 257 -32.93 43.74 -11.14
C ARG A 257 -33.21 44.52 -9.87
N CYS A 258 -32.32 44.48 -8.89
CA CYS A 258 -32.55 45.09 -7.57
C CYS A 258 -31.53 46.17 -7.21
N GLY A 259 -30.59 46.47 -8.11
CA GLY A 259 -29.55 47.47 -7.90
C GLY A 259 -28.50 47.11 -6.87
N ARG A 260 -28.59 45.94 -6.22
CA ARG A 260 -27.66 45.51 -5.17
C ARG A 260 -26.27 45.27 -5.75
N GLU A 261 -25.28 45.77 -5.03
CA GLU A 261 -23.87 45.56 -5.32
C GLU A 261 -23.41 44.16 -4.86
N ILE A 262 -22.63 43.50 -5.70
CA ILE A 262 -22.15 42.13 -5.53
C ILE A 262 -20.66 42.14 -5.78
N TYR A 263 -19.90 41.58 -4.85
CA TYR A 263 -18.45 41.44 -4.95
C TYR A 263 -18.13 39.96 -5.15
N VAL A 264 -17.42 39.62 -6.22
CA VAL A 264 -17.04 38.23 -6.54
C VAL A 264 -15.57 38.17 -6.88
N GLN A 265 -14.85 37.19 -6.32
CA GLN A 265 -13.47 36.91 -6.73
C GLN A 265 -13.43 36.60 -8.24
N LYS A 266 -12.54 37.28 -8.96
CA LYS A 266 -12.37 37.20 -10.42
C LYS A 266 -12.26 35.77 -10.92
N ASP A 267 -11.52 34.92 -10.21
CA ASP A 267 -11.32 33.52 -10.62
C ASP A 267 -12.61 32.69 -10.52
N ARG A 268 -13.44 32.94 -9.50
CA ARG A 268 -14.81 32.37 -9.42
C ARG A 268 -15.71 32.94 -10.52
N ALA A 269 -15.50 34.20 -10.85
CA ALA A 269 -16.25 34.91 -11.85
C ALA A 269 -15.98 34.34 -13.26
N GLU A 270 -14.73 33.99 -13.57
CA GLU A 270 -14.31 33.30 -14.81
C GLU A 270 -14.74 31.83 -14.84
N SER A 271 -14.71 31.14 -13.70
CA SER A 271 -15.04 29.70 -13.59
C SER A 271 -16.55 29.42 -13.70
N PHE A 272 -17.39 30.35 -13.26
CA PHE A 272 -18.85 30.19 -13.32
C PHE A 272 -19.40 30.97 -14.50
N LYS A 273 -20.22 30.32 -15.36
CA LYS A 273 -21.01 30.96 -16.43
C LYS A 273 -22.10 31.93 -15.93
N GLY A 274 -21.91 32.52 -14.74
CA GLY A 274 -22.58 33.70 -14.27
C GLY A 274 -22.79 33.76 -12.75
N VAL A 275 -22.88 34.99 -12.24
CA VAL A 275 -23.01 35.33 -10.83
C VAL A 275 -24.49 35.51 -10.47
N ARG A 276 -24.95 34.94 -9.34
CA ARG A 276 -26.33 35.09 -8.86
C ARG A 276 -26.43 36.10 -7.73
N CYS A 277 -27.46 36.95 -7.76
CA CYS A 277 -27.76 37.85 -6.65
C CYS A 277 -28.48 37.10 -5.52
N GLY A 278 -27.87 37.04 -4.34
CA GLY A 278 -28.43 36.38 -3.15
C GLY A 278 -29.73 36.98 -2.61
N LYS A 279 -30.13 38.20 -3.03
CA LYS A 279 -31.38 38.85 -2.59
C LYS A 279 -32.59 38.50 -3.45
N CYS A 280 -32.45 38.57 -4.77
CA CYS A 280 -33.58 38.40 -5.69
C CYS A 280 -33.66 37.01 -6.34
N HIS A 281 -32.64 36.16 -6.14
CA HIS A 281 -32.51 34.86 -6.80
C HIS A 281 -32.07 33.68 -5.89
N THR A 282 -32.19 33.82 -4.57
CA THR A 282 -32.05 32.70 -3.62
C THR A 282 -33.17 31.66 -3.86
N GLY A 283 -32.80 30.39 -4.03
CA GLY A 283 -33.74 29.26 -4.16
C GLY A 283 -34.40 29.04 -5.54
N LYS A 284 -34.09 29.84 -6.57
CA LYS A 284 -34.65 29.66 -7.94
C LYS A 284 -33.67 28.94 -8.87
N LYS A 285 -34.18 28.09 -9.77
CA LYS A 285 -33.38 27.45 -10.84
C LYS A 285 -32.73 28.52 -11.73
N PRO A 286 -31.48 28.34 -12.18
CA PRO A 286 -30.79 29.31 -13.02
C PRO A 286 -31.50 29.50 -14.36
N THR A 287 -31.70 30.75 -14.75
CA THR A 287 -32.18 31.19 -16.07
C THR A 287 -31.40 32.44 -16.51
N ALA A 288 -31.46 32.82 -17.80
CA ALA A 288 -30.82 34.03 -18.32
C ALA A 288 -31.28 35.33 -17.62
N LYS A 289 -32.46 35.34 -16.97
CA LYS A 289 -32.99 36.49 -16.21
C LYS A 289 -32.54 36.53 -14.74
N THR A 290 -31.96 35.43 -14.24
CA THR A 290 -31.57 35.27 -12.82
C THR A 290 -30.07 35.18 -12.60
N THR A 291 -29.31 35.20 -13.69
CA THR A 291 -27.87 34.97 -13.72
C THR A 291 -27.22 36.13 -14.47
N VAL A 292 -26.29 36.85 -13.82
CA VAL A 292 -25.46 37.85 -14.49
C VAL A 292 -24.34 37.08 -15.19
N VAL A 293 -24.47 36.88 -16.50
CA VAL A 293 -23.46 36.17 -17.31
C VAL A 293 -22.29 37.13 -17.57
N PHE A 294 -21.06 36.63 -17.48
CA PHE A 294 -19.82 37.40 -17.69
C PHE A 294 -19.81 38.19 -19.00
N ASP A 295 -20.42 37.63 -20.05
CA ASP A 295 -20.51 38.23 -21.39
C ASP A 295 -21.38 39.51 -21.42
N LEU A 296 -22.24 39.72 -20.41
CA LEU A 296 -23.01 40.96 -20.25
C LEU A 296 -22.31 41.98 -19.34
N VAL A 297 -21.24 41.58 -18.64
CA VAL A 297 -20.45 42.45 -17.74
C VAL A 297 -19.61 43.45 -18.54
N ASP A 298 -19.21 43.14 -19.77
CA ASP A 298 -18.57 44.12 -20.68
C ASP A 298 -19.47 45.33 -20.98
N LYS A 299 -20.79 45.20 -20.81
CA LYS A 299 -21.77 46.28 -20.98
C LYS A 299 -22.14 46.99 -19.68
N VAL A 300 -21.74 46.44 -18.52
CA VAL A 300 -22.03 46.98 -17.19
C VAL A 300 -20.70 47.28 -16.51
N GLU A 301 -20.09 48.39 -16.93
CA GLU A 301 -18.93 49.07 -16.35
C GLU A 301 -18.05 48.22 -15.41
N ARG A 302 -17.03 47.57 -15.97
CA ARG A 302 -15.94 46.98 -15.18
C ARG A 302 -15.13 48.10 -14.54
N GLN A 303 -15.43 48.45 -13.30
CA GLN A 303 -14.53 49.26 -12.49
C GLN A 303 -13.65 48.31 -11.68
N ASN A 304 -12.36 48.27 -12.00
CA ASN A 304 -11.37 47.56 -11.20
C ASN A 304 -11.28 48.27 -9.84
N ILE A 305 -11.77 47.62 -8.77
CA ILE A 305 -11.60 48.13 -7.41
C ILE A 305 -10.30 47.56 -6.86
N ALA A 306 -9.37 48.45 -6.51
CA ALA A 306 -8.13 48.05 -5.83
C ALA A 306 -8.44 47.57 -4.41
N GLU A 307 -7.66 46.60 -3.94
CA GLU A 307 -7.82 46.01 -2.61
C GLU A 307 -7.66 47.07 -1.50
N GLY A 308 -8.54 47.03 -0.49
CA GLY A 308 -8.55 47.98 0.64
C GLY A 308 -9.44 49.22 0.47
N ALA A 309 -10.13 49.35 -0.67
CA ALA A 309 -11.20 50.34 -0.79
C ALA A 309 -12.36 49.97 0.15
N ASP A 310 -12.84 50.93 0.96
CA ASP A 310 -14.03 50.73 1.79
C ASP A 310 -15.21 50.33 0.90
N ILE A 311 -15.61 49.08 1.04
CA ILE A 311 -16.76 48.51 0.37
C ILE A 311 -18.00 49.05 1.10
N LYS A 312 -18.69 50.03 0.50
CA LYS A 312 -19.94 50.59 1.04
C LYS A 312 -21.12 49.62 0.91
#